data_AF-A0A1H3NLK1-F1
#
_entry.id   AF-A0A1H3NLK1-F1
#
_cell.length_a   1.000
_cell.length_b   1.000
_cell.length_c   1.000
_cell.angle_alpha   90.00
_cell.angle_beta   90.00
_cell.angle_gamma   90.00
#
_symmetry.space_group_name_H-M   'P 1'
#
loop_
_entity.id
_entity.type
_entity.pdbx_description
1 polymer ?
#
loop_
_entity_poly.entity_id
_entity_poly.type
_entity_poly.pdbx_seq_one_letter_code
_entity_poly.pdbx_strand_id
1 'polypeptide(L)'
;MQYILKPKWKKCVCVETQWAHNDEPNRNAINSEYYRYEEFEVTLAEGVDVEVLKTWDEFDLDDEETFASYEWLDTSPVSGDVTYSDWEVSNDCTDEEREAIEEGDIWNLEDWDTGKSYTKINCECEITPAS
;
A
#
# COMPACT_ATOMS: atom_id res chain seq x y z
N MET A 1 -9.80 2.79 -19.49
CA MET A 1 -10.73 1.62 -19.55
C MET A 1 -10.64 0.92 -18.20
N GLN A 2 -11.75 0.45 -17.63
CA GLN A 2 -11.78 -0.09 -16.27
C GLN A 2 -11.58 -1.61 -16.24
N TYR A 3 -10.79 -2.08 -15.29
CA TYR A 3 -10.47 -3.49 -15.07
C TYR A 3 -10.48 -3.83 -13.58
N ILE A 4 -10.65 -5.10 -13.28
CA ILE A 4 -10.47 -5.66 -11.94
C ILE A 4 -9.09 -6.33 -11.92
N LEU A 5 -8.24 -5.91 -10.98
CA LEU A 5 -6.99 -6.58 -10.62
C LEU A 5 -7.26 -7.46 -9.40
N LYS A 6 -7.08 -8.76 -9.59
CA LYS A 6 -7.18 -9.75 -8.53
C LYS A 6 -5.81 -10.37 -8.27
N PRO A 7 -5.17 -10.08 -7.13
CA PRO A 7 -3.93 -10.71 -6.73
C PRO A 7 -4.07 -12.24 -6.69
N LYS A 8 -3.18 -12.99 -7.35
CA LYS A 8 -3.26 -14.47 -7.39
C LYS A 8 -2.85 -15.12 -6.07
N TRP A 9 -2.00 -14.43 -5.30
CA TRP A 9 -1.40 -14.96 -4.10
C TRP A 9 -1.97 -14.26 -2.86
N LYS A 10 -1.92 -14.95 -1.72
CA LYS A 10 -2.32 -14.33 -0.46
C LYS A 10 -1.20 -13.43 0.05
N LYS A 11 -1.53 -12.37 0.78
CA LYS A 11 -0.56 -11.51 1.49
C LYS A 11 0.43 -10.80 0.56
N CYS A 12 0.01 -10.46 -0.66
CA CYS A 12 0.86 -9.72 -1.61
C CYS A 12 0.45 -8.27 -1.80
N VAL A 13 -0.67 -7.82 -1.24
CA VAL A 13 -1.02 -6.40 -1.26
C VAL A 13 -0.33 -5.73 -0.07
N CYS A 14 0.46 -4.71 -0.33
CA CYS A 14 1.19 -3.94 0.67
C CYS A 14 0.75 -2.48 0.61
N VAL A 15 0.34 -1.91 1.74
CA VAL A 15 0.19 -0.46 1.90
C VAL A 15 1.35 0.03 2.73
N GLU A 16 2.16 0.90 2.14
CA GLU A 16 3.33 1.48 2.77
C GLU A 16 3.01 2.92 3.16
N THR A 17 2.92 3.22 4.45
CA THR A 17 2.61 4.55 4.97
C THR A 17 3.86 5.18 5.58
N GLN A 18 4.22 6.36 5.08
CA GLN A 18 5.36 7.14 5.56
C GLN A 18 4.92 8.15 6.61
N TRP A 19 5.65 8.16 7.72
CA TRP A 19 5.45 9.05 8.86
C TRP A 19 6.68 9.91 9.06
N ALA A 20 6.46 11.17 9.43
CA ALA A 20 7.53 12.11 9.73
C ALA A 20 7.21 12.93 10.97
N HIS A 21 8.25 13.27 11.73
CA HIS A 21 8.14 14.21 12.82
C HIS A 21 7.99 15.64 12.28
N ASN A 22 7.11 16.43 12.88
CA ASN A 22 6.73 17.77 12.43
C ASN A 22 7.89 18.78 12.48
N ASP A 23 8.69 18.76 13.55
CA ASP A 23 9.83 19.68 13.71
C ASP A 23 11.20 19.10 13.32
N GLU A 24 11.34 17.77 13.17
CA GLU A 24 12.62 17.08 13.03
C GLU A 24 12.64 16.21 11.74
N PRO A 25 13.05 16.76 10.59
CA PRO A 25 12.84 16.11 9.28
C PRO A 25 13.63 14.81 9.06
N ASN A 26 14.63 14.52 9.90
CA ASN A 26 15.40 13.27 9.84
C ASN A 26 14.74 12.14 10.64
N ARG A 27 13.76 12.46 11.49
CA ARG A 27 12.95 11.47 12.21
C ARG A 27 11.78 11.07 11.34
N ASN A 28 11.85 9.85 10.85
CA ASN A 28 10.84 9.26 10.00
C ASN A 28 10.67 7.78 10.34
N ALA A 29 9.51 7.26 9.98
CA ALA A 29 9.18 5.86 10.08
C ALA A 29 8.34 5.44 8.88
N ILE A 30 8.45 4.18 8.51
CA ILE A 30 7.66 3.56 7.45
C ILE A 30 6.92 2.38 8.05
N ASN A 31 5.61 2.34 7.84
CA ASN A 31 4.78 1.19 8.17
C ASN A 31 4.39 0.46 6.90
N SER A 32 4.65 -0.84 6.84
CA SER A 32 4.24 -1.70 5.72
C SER A 32 3.17 -2.68 6.18
N GLU A 33 1.92 -2.50 5.76
CA GLU A 33 0.79 -3.35 6.09
C GLU A 33 0.46 -4.30 4.94
N TYR A 34 0.40 -5.61 5.23
CA TYR A 34 0.17 -6.64 4.21
C TYR A 34 -1.23 -7.26 4.33
N TYR A 35 -1.98 -7.21 3.23
CA TYR A 35 -3.37 -7.67 3.13
C TYR A 35 -3.51 -8.94 2.30
N ARG A 36 -4.52 -9.74 2.64
CA ARG A 36 -4.62 -11.12 2.15
C ARG A 36 -5.21 -11.26 0.75
N TYR A 37 -6.23 -10.48 0.40
CA TYR A 37 -7.14 -10.76 -0.72
C TYR A 37 -7.83 -9.53 -1.32
N GLU A 38 -7.16 -8.39 -1.31
CA GLU A 38 -7.79 -7.15 -1.76
C GLU A 38 -7.83 -7.12 -3.29
N GLU A 39 -9.03 -7.00 -3.85
CA GLU A 39 -9.25 -6.82 -5.27
C GLU A 39 -9.38 -5.32 -5.56
N PHE A 40 -8.95 -4.89 -6.73
CA PHE A 40 -8.93 -3.48 -7.09
C PHE A 40 -9.68 -3.25 -8.38
N GLU A 41 -10.58 -2.28 -8.39
CA GLU A 41 -11.06 -1.69 -9.63
C GLU A 41 -10.07 -0.61 -10.04
N VAL A 42 -9.49 -0.73 -11.23
CA VAL A 42 -8.50 0.22 -11.75
C VAL A 42 -8.97 0.82 -13.05
N THR A 43 -8.65 2.09 -13.25
CA THR A 43 -8.74 2.75 -14.55
C THR A 43 -7.35 2.86 -15.13
N LEU A 44 -7.08 2.19 -16.25
CA LEU A 44 -5.78 2.30 -16.93
C LEU A 44 -5.64 3.68 -17.60
N ALA A 45 -4.42 4.22 -17.55
CA ALA A 45 -4.03 5.41 -18.29
C ALA A 45 -4.12 5.20 -19.81
N GLU A 46 -4.17 6.29 -20.57
CA GLU A 46 -4.28 6.24 -22.03
C GLU A 46 -3.04 5.57 -22.65
N GLY A 47 -3.26 4.58 -23.53
CA GLY A 47 -2.18 3.89 -24.24
C GLY A 47 -1.59 2.68 -23.51
N VAL A 48 -2.03 2.39 -22.28
CA VAL A 48 -1.62 1.19 -21.55
C VAL A 48 -2.32 -0.04 -22.15
N ASP A 49 -1.52 -1.06 -22.51
CA ASP A 49 -2.03 -2.33 -23.03
C ASP A 49 -2.20 -3.34 -21.89
N VAL A 50 -3.44 -3.77 -21.68
CA VAL A 50 -3.78 -4.78 -20.66
C VAL A 50 -3.08 -6.12 -20.90
N GLU A 51 -2.76 -6.47 -22.14
CA GLU A 51 -2.05 -7.73 -22.43
C GLU A 51 -0.59 -7.68 -21.94
N VAL A 52 0.00 -6.49 -21.84
CA VAL A 52 1.33 -6.30 -21.23
C VAL A 52 1.23 -6.40 -19.71
N LEU A 53 0.21 -5.78 -19.09
CA LEU A 53 0.00 -5.86 -17.64
C LEU A 53 -0.15 -7.31 -17.14
N LYS A 54 -0.74 -8.19 -17.95
CA LYS A 54 -0.87 -9.62 -17.64
C LYS A 54 0.47 -10.36 -17.53
N THR A 55 1.57 -9.76 -17.98
CA THR A 55 2.91 -10.35 -17.88
C THR A 55 3.71 -9.80 -16.70
N TRP A 56 3.14 -8.90 -15.90
CA TRP A 56 3.82 -8.30 -14.75
C TRP A 56 3.71 -9.20 -13.51
N ASP A 57 4.78 -9.21 -12.73
CA ASP A 57 4.87 -9.93 -11.45
C ASP A 57 4.59 -9.03 -10.25
N GLU A 58 4.52 -7.71 -10.45
CA GLU A 58 4.24 -6.71 -9.43
C GLU A 58 3.53 -5.49 -10.04
N PHE A 59 2.80 -4.75 -9.21
CA PHE A 59 2.08 -3.54 -9.60
C PHE A 59 2.25 -2.46 -8.54
N ASP A 60 2.62 -1.26 -8.96
CA ASP A 60 2.53 -0.04 -8.16
C ASP A 60 1.24 0.67 -8.56
N LEU A 61 0.23 0.69 -7.69
CA LEU A 61 -1.07 1.27 -8.03
C LEU A 61 -1.05 2.81 -8.00
N ASP A 62 -0.03 3.40 -7.39
CA ASP A 62 0.21 4.84 -7.38
C ASP A 62 1.01 5.32 -8.61
N ASP A 63 1.42 4.41 -9.51
CA ASP A 63 2.01 4.77 -10.79
C ASP A 63 0.96 5.36 -11.74
N GLU A 64 0.84 6.70 -11.71
CA GLU A 64 -0.09 7.46 -12.55
C GLU A 64 0.15 7.30 -14.07
N GLU A 65 1.34 6.84 -14.49
CA GLU A 65 1.61 6.53 -15.91
C GLU A 65 0.91 5.24 -16.36
N THR A 66 0.60 4.34 -15.41
CA THR A 66 -0.07 3.07 -15.66
C THR A 66 -1.54 3.11 -15.23
N PHE A 67 -1.82 3.60 -14.02
CA PHE A 67 -3.12 3.63 -13.39
C PHE A 67 -3.60 5.07 -13.19
N ALA A 68 -4.59 5.49 -13.97
CA ALA A 68 -5.20 6.80 -13.81
C ALA A 68 -6.00 6.93 -12.50
N SER A 69 -6.51 5.81 -11.98
CA SER A 69 -7.13 5.71 -10.66
C SER A 69 -7.26 4.25 -10.25
N TYR A 70 -7.42 4.00 -8.95
CA TYR A 70 -7.81 2.70 -8.42
C TYR A 70 -8.71 2.85 -7.18
N GLU A 71 -9.54 1.84 -6.95
CA GLU A 71 -10.39 1.73 -5.76
C GLU A 71 -10.33 0.30 -5.22
N TRP A 72 -10.35 0.17 -3.90
CA TRP A 72 -10.43 -1.13 -3.22
C TRP A 72 -11.85 -1.67 -3.35
N LEU A 73 -11.99 -2.88 -3.86
CA LEU A 73 -13.27 -3.58 -3.97
C LEU A 73 -13.56 -4.34 -2.68
N ASP A 74 -14.62 -3.93 -1.98
CA ASP A 74 -15.13 -4.63 -0.80
C ASP A 74 -15.94 -5.88 -1.19
N THR A 75 -15.27 -6.90 -1.72
CA THR A 75 -15.92 -8.09 -2.29
C THR A 75 -16.04 -9.28 -1.33
N SER A 76 -15.62 -9.17 -0.06
CA SER A 76 -15.66 -10.29 0.90
C SER A 76 -15.68 -9.81 2.37
N PRO A 77 -16.41 -10.46 3.31
CA PRO A 77 -16.46 -10.08 4.74
C PRO A 77 -15.17 -10.34 5.54
N VAL A 78 -14.04 -10.50 4.85
CA VAL A 78 -12.68 -10.69 5.39
C VAL A 78 -11.73 -9.62 4.80
N SER A 79 -12.26 -8.66 4.04
CA SER A 79 -11.55 -7.50 3.48
C SER A 79 -11.16 -6.56 4.62
N GLY A 80 -9.89 -6.14 4.65
CA GLY A 80 -9.39 -5.15 5.59
C GLY A 80 -8.63 -5.66 6.82
N ASP A 81 -8.55 -6.96 7.08
CA ASP A 81 -7.69 -7.46 8.18
C ASP A 81 -6.21 -7.42 7.76
N VAL A 82 -5.46 -6.47 8.32
CA VAL A 82 -3.99 -6.42 8.25
C VAL A 82 -3.44 -7.74 8.77
N THR A 83 -2.79 -8.51 7.89
CA THR A 83 -2.30 -9.85 8.24
C THR A 83 -0.89 -9.86 8.82
N TYR A 84 -0.14 -8.79 8.55
CA TYR A 84 1.22 -8.56 9.00
C TYR A 84 1.50 -7.06 8.85
N SER A 85 2.18 -6.48 9.82
CA SER A 85 2.66 -5.09 9.78
C SER A 85 4.12 -5.09 10.16
N ASP A 86 4.91 -4.27 9.47
CA ASP A 86 6.34 -4.11 9.68
C ASP A 86 6.68 -2.62 9.81
N TRP A 87 7.61 -2.30 10.70
CA TRP A 87 8.04 -0.93 10.96
C TRP A 87 9.53 -0.76 10.66
N GLU A 88 9.84 0.20 9.80
CA GLU A 88 11.20 0.70 9.62
C GLU A 88 11.31 2.08 10.27
N VAL A 89 12.11 2.19 11.34
CA VAL A 89 12.25 3.44 12.11
C VAL A 89 13.66 4.01 11.97
N SER A 90 13.74 5.30 11.62
CA SER A 90 15.01 6.03 11.48
C SER A 90 15.87 5.94 12.75
N ASN A 91 17.19 5.90 12.58
CA ASN A 91 18.14 5.92 13.69
C ASN A 91 18.22 7.27 14.41
N ASP A 92 17.66 8.33 13.81
CA ASP A 92 17.57 9.66 14.43
C ASP A 92 16.40 9.77 15.42
N CYS A 93 15.50 8.78 15.46
CA CYS A 93 14.44 8.69 16.47
C CYS A 93 15.03 8.34 17.84
N THR A 94 14.45 8.91 18.88
CA THR A 94 14.75 8.57 20.27
C THR A 94 14.29 7.14 20.60
N ASP A 95 14.85 6.54 21.66
CA ASP A 95 14.47 5.20 22.10
C ASP A 95 12.97 5.12 22.46
N GLU A 96 12.42 6.17 23.08
CA GLU A 96 11.00 6.25 23.45
C GLU A 96 10.08 6.33 22.22
N GLU A 97 10.44 7.15 21.22
CA GLU A 97 9.72 7.20 19.94
C GLU A 97 9.80 5.85 19.22
N ARG A 98 10.98 5.23 19.16
CA ARG A 98 11.18 3.93 18.50
C ARG A 98 10.33 2.84 19.14
N GLU A 99 10.34 2.74 20.46
CA GLU A 99 9.53 1.76 21.21
C GLU A 99 8.04 1.99 20.92
N ALA A 100 7.55 3.22 21.04
CA ALA A 100 6.16 3.55 20.75
C ALA A 100 5.76 3.21 19.30
N ILE A 101 6.60 3.51 18.32
CA ILE A 101 6.33 3.24 16.90
C ILE A 101 6.32 1.72 16.62
N GLU A 102 7.30 0.98 17.12
CA GLU A 102 7.40 -0.47 16.91
C GLU A 102 6.27 -1.24 17.63
N GLU A 103 5.72 -0.69 18.72
CA GLU A 103 4.51 -1.18 19.39
C GLU A 103 3.20 -0.79 18.65
N GLY A 104 3.32 0.02 17.59
CA GLY A 104 2.21 0.50 16.77
C GLY A 104 1.60 1.82 17.27
N ASP A 105 2.00 2.35 18.41
CA ASP A 105 1.38 3.50 19.06
C ASP A 105 1.78 4.87 18.47
N ILE A 106 2.21 4.92 17.21
CA ILE A 106 2.65 6.18 16.55
C ILE A 106 1.56 7.25 16.53
N TRP A 107 0.28 6.86 16.45
CA TRP A 107 -0.87 7.79 16.48
C TRP A 107 -1.03 8.51 17.83
N ASN A 108 -0.36 8.04 18.89
CA ASN A 108 -0.33 8.70 20.18
C ASN A 108 0.80 9.75 20.25
N LEU A 109 1.72 9.79 19.28
CA LEU A 109 2.78 10.78 19.20
C LEU A 109 2.23 12.03 18.49
N GLU A 110 1.86 13.06 19.26
CA GLU A 110 1.21 14.27 18.74
C GLU A 110 2.07 15.06 17.74
N ASP A 111 3.39 14.87 17.78
CA ASP A 111 4.35 15.56 16.91
C ASP A 111 4.64 14.79 15.61
N TRP A 112 3.92 13.71 15.33
CA TRP A 112 4.08 12.86 14.16
C TRP A 112 2.85 12.90 13.26
N ASP A 113 3.08 13.08 11.97
CA ASP A 113 2.03 13.12 10.96
C ASP A 113 2.32 12.14 9.82
N THR A 114 1.26 11.69 9.15
CA THR A 114 1.35 10.89 7.93
C THR A 114 1.65 11.80 6.74
N GLY A 115 2.64 11.41 5.94
CA GLY A 115 3.00 12.13 4.72
C GLY A 115 2.31 11.55 3.49
N LYS A 116 2.59 10.28 3.20
CA LYS A 116 2.20 9.60 1.96
C LYS A 116 1.94 8.12 2.23
N SER A 117 0.97 7.55 1.54
CA SER A 117 0.76 6.11 1.49
C SER A 117 0.89 5.65 0.04
N TYR A 118 1.46 4.46 -0.15
CA TYR A 118 1.63 3.83 -1.45
C TYR A 118 1.05 2.41 -1.41
N THR A 119 0.34 2.00 -2.44
CA THR A 119 -0.30 0.69 -2.56
C THR A 119 0.37 -0.13 -3.64
N LYS A 120 0.98 -1.24 -3.23
CA LYS A 120 1.68 -2.17 -4.11
C LYS A 120 1.03 -3.54 -4.09
N ILE A 121 1.01 -4.21 -5.23
CA ILE A 121 0.67 -5.63 -5.34
C ILE A 121 1.94 -6.37 -5.73
N ASN A 122 2.57 -7.05 -4.76
CA ASN A 122 3.83 -7.79 -4.91
C ASN A 122 3.60 -9.21 -5.46
N CYS A 123 2.72 -9.33 -6.45
CA CYS A 123 2.43 -10.60 -7.11
C CYS A 123 1.70 -10.39 -8.44
N GLU A 124 1.76 -11.41 -9.30
CA GLU A 124 0.95 -11.49 -10.52
C GLU A 124 -0.57 -11.40 -10.22
N CYS A 125 -1.29 -10.72 -11.11
CA CYS A 125 -2.74 -10.53 -11.01
C CYS A 125 -3.50 -11.26 -12.12
N GLU A 126 -4.71 -11.72 -11.80
CA GLU A 126 -5.75 -11.96 -12.81
C GLU A 126 -6.37 -10.60 -13.16
N ILE A 127 -6.42 -10.27 -14.45
CA ILE A 127 -6.96 -9.00 -14.93
C ILE A 127 -8.19 -9.26 -15.80
N THR A 128 -9.35 -8.79 -15.35
CA THR A 128 -10.64 -8.94 -16.04
C THR A 128 -11.29 -7.59 -16.30
N PRO A 129 -12.08 -7.41 -17.37
CA PRO A 129 -12.83 -6.16 -17.57
C PRO A 129 -13.78 -5.89 -16.40
N ALA A 130 -13.84 -4.64 -15.92
CA ALA A 130 -14.88 -4.22 -14.99
C ALA A 130 -16.24 -4.24 -15.71
N SER A 131 -17.28 -4.70 -15.01
CA SER A 131 -18.63 -4.95 -15.59
C SER A 131 -19.52 -3.72 -15.58
#